data_AF-A0A8S3EJY9-F1
#
_entry.id   AF-A0A8S3EJY9-F1
#
_cell.length_a   1.000
_cell.length_b   1.000
_cell.length_c   1.000
_cell.angle_alpha   90.00
_cell.angle_beta   90.00
_cell.angle_gamma   90.00
#
_symmetry.space_group_name_H-M   'P 1'
#
loop_
_entity.id
_entity.type
_entity.pdbx_description
1 polymer ?
#
loop_
_entity_poly.entity_id
_entity_poly.type
_entity_poly.pdbx_seq_one_letter_code
_entity_poly.pdbx_strand_id
1 'polypeptide(L)'
;KCIHCQQNHKSNALKCPVVKSYRAELTKKILDINSRSLPKPMPKNNIFKYNYTYDASNFPPLPHAQSNFNSNNPMMIKLDDLIEKMTEVKEHLATLAINNEKFEQFIQDKNQHDDLTKQQIDSLLNNDNAIKKRFSSTQFTNRKT
;
A
#
# COMPACT_ATOMS: atom_id res chain seq x y z
N LYS A 1 20.90 -11.37 9.83
CA LYS A 1 20.65 -11.85 11.21
C LYS A 1 19.15 -11.75 11.51
N CYS A 2 18.58 -12.68 12.28
CA CYS A 2 17.17 -12.68 12.66
C CYS A 2 16.84 -11.48 13.54
N ILE A 3 15.73 -10.79 13.27
CA ILE A 3 15.33 -9.60 14.07
C ILE A 3 14.91 -9.95 15.50
N HIS A 4 14.52 -11.20 15.77
CA HIS A 4 13.97 -11.61 17.07
C HIS A 4 15.01 -12.21 18.01
N CYS A 5 16.04 -12.88 17.50
CA CYS A 5 17.06 -13.54 18.32
C CYS A 5 18.49 -13.25 17.87
N GLN A 6 18.68 -12.37 16.88
CA GLN A 6 19.98 -11.91 16.37
C GLN A 6 20.92 -13.00 15.80
N GLN A 7 20.43 -14.25 15.71
CA GLN A 7 21.15 -15.38 15.14
C GLN A 7 21.14 -15.39 13.61
N ASN A 8 21.98 -16.24 12.99
CA ASN A 8 22.11 -16.37 11.54
C ASN A 8 21.04 -17.28 10.92
N HIS A 9 19.80 -16.78 10.86
CA HIS A 9 18.72 -17.36 10.06
C HIS A 9 17.69 -16.29 9.67
N LYS A 10 16.77 -16.64 8.77
CA LYS A 10 15.64 -15.76 8.41
C LYS A 10 14.73 -15.53 9.63
N SER A 11 14.15 -14.35 9.76
CA SER A 11 13.37 -13.95 10.93
C SER A 11 12.18 -14.87 11.23
N ASN A 12 11.51 -15.36 10.18
CA ASN A 12 10.35 -16.25 10.27
C ASN A 12 10.70 -17.75 10.22
N ALA A 13 11.99 -18.11 10.26
CA ALA A 13 12.40 -19.50 10.21
C ALA A 13 12.04 -20.26 11.49
N LEU A 14 11.69 -21.54 11.37
CA LEU A 14 11.48 -22.46 12.51
C LEU A 14 12.74 -22.67 13.38
N LYS A 15 13.90 -22.24 12.86
CA LYS A 15 15.17 -22.21 13.58
C LYS A 15 15.24 -21.08 14.63
N CYS A 16 14.34 -20.09 14.56
CA CYS A 16 14.26 -19.00 15.54
C CYS A 16 13.57 -19.47 16.82
N PRO A 17 14.24 -19.45 18.00
CA PRO A 17 13.61 -19.84 19.26
C PRO A 17 12.35 -19.05 19.58
N VAL A 18 12.36 -17.73 19.28
CA VAL A 18 11.24 -16.82 19.53
C VAL A 18 10.04 -17.13 18.64
N VAL A 19 10.25 -17.38 17.35
CA VAL A 19 9.14 -17.76 16.45
C VAL A 19 8.62 -19.16 16.80
N LYS A 20 9.49 -20.07 17.22
CA LYS A 20 9.12 -21.42 17.63
C LYS A 20 8.23 -21.39 18.89
N SER A 21 8.61 -20.64 19.92
CA SER A 21 7.80 -20.50 21.14
C SER A 21 6.48 -19.79 20.87
N TYR A 22 6.51 -18.72 20.06
CA TYR A 22 5.31 -17.98 19.68
C TYR A 22 4.30 -18.86 18.93
N ARG A 23 4.77 -19.66 17.96
CA ARG A 23 3.91 -20.63 17.26
C ARG A 23 3.38 -21.71 18.20
N ALA A 24 4.21 -22.23 19.10
CA ALA A 24 3.78 -23.23 20.08
C ALA A 24 2.69 -22.68 21.02
N GLU A 25 2.81 -21.42 21.45
CA GLU A 25 1.81 -20.76 22.28
C GLU A 25 0.48 -20.54 21.53
N LEU A 26 0.55 -20.13 20.27
CA LEU A 26 -0.63 -20.00 19.41
C LEU A 26 -1.32 -21.36 19.22
N THR A 27 -0.56 -22.41 18.93
CA THR A 27 -1.10 -23.78 18.81
C THR A 27 -1.73 -24.22 20.12
N LYS A 28 -1.10 -23.95 21.27
CA LYS A 28 -1.68 -24.26 22.59
C LYS A 28 -3.01 -23.55 22.79
N LYS A 29 -3.10 -22.24 22.50
CA LYS A 29 -4.35 -21.48 22.61
C LYS A 29 -5.46 -22.03 21.71
N ILE A 30 -5.13 -22.44 20.48
CA ILE A 30 -6.09 -23.07 19.56
C ILE A 30 -6.61 -24.41 20.11
N LEU A 31 -5.71 -25.23 20.65
CA LEU A 31 -6.07 -26.52 21.27
C LEU A 31 -6.89 -26.33 22.56
N ASP A 32 -6.57 -25.32 23.37
CA ASP A 32 -7.31 -24.97 24.59
C ASP A 32 -8.73 -24.45 24.26
N ILE A 33 -8.90 -23.77 23.13
CA ILE A 33 -10.23 -23.33 22.63
C ILE A 33 -11.07 -24.53 22.19
N ASN A 34 -10.46 -25.49 21.49
CA ASN A 34 -11.14 -26.72 21.03
C ASN A 34 -11.41 -27.75 22.15
N SER A 35 -10.76 -27.62 23.30
CA SER A 35 -10.95 -28.52 24.44
C SER A 35 -12.00 -28.03 25.45
N ARG A 36 -12.60 -26.84 25.26
CA ARG A 36 -13.76 -26.40 26.07
C ARG A 36 -15.03 -27.23 25.86
N SER A 37 -15.05 -28.13 24.88
CA SER A 37 -16.14 -29.09 24.62
C SER A 37 -15.85 -30.52 25.09
N LEU A 38 -14.71 -30.80 25.73
CA LEU A 38 -14.42 -32.10 26.34
C LEU A 38 -14.25 -31.97 27.87
N PRO A 39 -14.82 -32.88 28.66
CA PRO A 39 -14.68 -32.84 30.11
C PRO A 39 -13.22 -33.02 30.53
N LYS A 40 -12.79 -32.16 31.47
CA LYS A 40 -11.49 -32.21 32.18
C LYS A 40 -11.12 -33.66 32.52
N PRO A 41 -9.92 -34.16 32.15
CA PRO A 41 -9.39 -35.35 32.80
C PRO A 41 -9.07 -34.97 34.26
N MET A 42 -9.72 -35.67 35.20
CA MET A 42 -9.40 -35.59 36.62
C MET A 42 -7.93 -35.90 36.91
N PRO A 43 -7.34 -35.35 37.99
CA PRO A 43 -5.96 -35.60 38.35
C PRO A 43 -5.77 -37.09 38.69
N LYS A 44 -4.83 -37.74 37.99
CA LYS A 44 -4.46 -39.13 38.18
C LYS A 44 -3.71 -39.30 39.50
N ASN A 45 -4.40 -39.72 40.55
CA ASN A 45 -3.82 -40.53 41.62
C ASN A 45 -4.23 -41.98 41.36
N ASN A 46 -3.33 -42.77 40.78
CA ASN A 46 -3.01 -44.15 41.18
C ASN A 46 -2.23 -44.85 40.07
N ILE A 47 -1.06 -45.33 40.47
CA ILE A 47 -0.21 -46.25 39.73
C ILE A 47 -0.89 -47.63 39.80
N PHE A 48 -1.58 -48.03 38.74
CA PHE A 48 -1.90 -49.43 38.48
C PHE A 48 -1.56 -49.74 37.02
N LYS A 49 -0.70 -50.76 36.84
CA LYS A 49 -0.39 -51.38 35.55
C LYS A 49 -1.68 -51.96 34.97
N TYR A 50 -2.18 -51.37 33.89
CA TYR A 50 -3.22 -51.97 33.06
C TYR A 50 -2.60 -52.39 31.73
N ASN A 51 -2.71 -53.69 31.42
CA ASN A 51 -2.42 -54.22 30.09
C ASN A 51 -3.42 -53.59 29.10
N TYR A 52 -2.91 -52.77 28.19
CA TYR A 52 -3.73 -52.05 27.23
C TYR A 52 -4.06 -52.98 26.06
N THR A 53 -5.25 -53.57 26.05
CA THR A 53 -5.81 -54.21 24.83
C THR A 53 -6.42 -53.12 23.97
N TYR A 54 -5.91 -52.95 22.75
CA TYR A 54 -6.44 -52.01 21.78
C TYR A 54 -7.81 -52.48 21.28
N ASP A 55 -8.86 -51.75 21.65
CA ASP A 55 -10.23 -51.97 21.20
C ASP A 55 -10.62 -50.87 20.20
N ALA A 56 -10.69 -51.23 18.92
CA ALA A 56 -11.01 -50.31 17.83
C ALA A 56 -12.47 -49.79 17.88
N SER A 57 -13.35 -50.44 18.64
CA SER A 57 -14.77 -50.07 18.77
C SER A 57 -14.98 -48.86 19.70
N ASN A 58 -13.99 -48.52 20.51
CA ASN A 58 -14.02 -47.37 21.44
C ASN A 58 -13.35 -46.12 20.86
N PHE A 59 -12.97 -46.13 19.58
CA PHE A 59 -12.47 -44.92 18.94
C PHE A 59 -13.64 -43.98 18.62
N PRO A 60 -13.64 -42.73 19.15
CA PRO A 60 -14.60 -41.75 18.71
C PRO A 60 -14.42 -41.55 17.19
N PRO A 61 -15.52 -41.43 16.43
CA PRO A 61 -15.42 -41.22 14.99
C PRO A 61 -14.53 -40.01 14.73
N LEU A 62 -13.61 -40.15 13.78
CA LEU A 62 -12.75 -39.05 13.34
C LEU A 62 -13.64 -37.85 13.04
N PRO A 63 -13.34 -36.65 13.57
CA PRO A 63 -14.13 -35.47 13.28
C PRO A 63 -14.18 -35.32 11.77
N HIS A 64 -15.39 -35.39 11.22
CA HIS A 64 -15.59 -35.16 9.80
C HIS A 64 -15.03 -33.78 9.48
N ALA A 65 -14.22 -33.66 8.43
CA ALA A 65 -13.73 -32.36 7.98
C ALA A 65 -14.93 -31.44 7.85
N GLN A 66 -15.01 -30.41 8.70
CA GLN A 66 -16.09 -29.45 8.65
C GLN A 66 -15.97 -28.74 7.30
N SER A 67 -16.78 -29.14 6.33
CA SER A 67 -16.99 -28.41 5.08
C SER A 67 -17.85 -27.18 5.35
N ASN A 68 -17.52 -26.42 6.40
CA ASN A 68 -18.12 -25.12 6.64
C ASN A 68 -17.22 -24.10 5.95
N PHE A 69 -17.37 -24.01 4.63
CA PHE A 69 -17.10 -22.79 3.88
C PHE A 69 -18.09 -21.72 4.34
N ASN A 70 -17.97 -21.29 5.59
CA ASN A 70 -18.73 -20.17 6.09
C ASN A 70 -18.00 -18.92 5.59
N SER A 71 -18.52 -18.32 4.52
CA SER A 71 -18.02 -17.11 3.83
C SER A 71 -17.98 -15.86 4.72
N ASN A 72 -18.22 -16.00 6.02
CA ASN A 72 -18.35 -14.92 7.00
C ASN A 72 -17.15 -14.87 7.95
N ASN A 73 -15.94 -15.19 7.47
CA ASN A 73 -14.74 -14.97 8.27
C ASN A 73 -14.45 -13.46 8.31
N PRO A 74 -14.58 -12.79 9.47
CA PRO A 74 -14.37 -11.33 9.57
C PRO A 74 -12.96 -10.90 9.18
N MET A 75 -11.99 -11.81 9.22
CA MET A 75 -10.65 -11.56 8.70
C MET A 75 -10.62 -11.50 7.17
N MET A 76 -11.37 -12.37 6.48
CA MET A 76 -11.44 -12.36 5.01
C MET A 76 -12.13 -11.09 4.52
N ILE A 77 -13.24 -10.69 5.14
CA ILE A 77 -13.94 -9.42 4.83
C ILE A 77 -12.99 -8.23 4.96
N LYS A 78 -12.20 -8.15 6.04
CA LYS A 78 -11.22 -7.07 6.23
C LYS A 78 -10.08 -7.10 5.20
N LEU A 79 -9.72 -8.28 4.69
CA LEU A 79 -8.72 -8.41 3.63
C LEU A 79 -9.28 -7.94 2.29
N ASP A 80 -10.54 -8.28 2.00
CA ASP A 80 -11.25 -7.81 0.80
C ASP A 80 -11.41 -6.27 0.83
N ASP A 81 -11.85 -5.70 1.95
CA ASP A 81 -11.94 -4.24 2.16
C ASP A 81 -10.59 -3.55 1.98
N LEU A 82 -9.50 -4.18 2.43
CA LEU A 82 -8.16 -3.65 2.28
C LEU A 82 -7.73 -3.64 0.80
N ILE A 83 -8.01 -4.72 0.07
CA ILE A 83 -7.71 -4.83 -1.36
C ILE A 83 -8.48 -3.78 -2.15
N GLU A 84 -9.76 -3.57 -1.83
CA GLU A 84 -10.59 -2.56 -2.46
C GLU A 84 -10.01 -1.15 -2.23
N LYS A 85 -9.71 -0.79 -0.97
CA LYS A 85 -9.10 0.52 -0.65
C LYS A 85 -7.74 0.72 -1.29
N MET A 86 -6.92 -0.33 -1.38
CA MET A 86 -5.63 -0.24 -2.08
C MET A 86 -5.82 -0.02 -3.58
N THR A 87 -6.88 -0.57 -4.16
CA THR A 87 -7.23 -0.36 -5.57
C THR A 87 -7.71 1.07 -5.80
N GLU A 88 -8.57 1.60 -4.94
CA GLU A 88 -9.02 3.00 -4.97
C GLU A 88 -7.84 3.99 -4.85
N VAL A 89 -6.92 3.75 -3.91
CA VAL A 89 -5.70 4.57 -3.77
C VAL A 89 -4.85 4.51 -5.04
N LYS A 90 -4.70 3.35 -5.66
CA LYS A 90 -3.96 3.19 -6.91
C LYS A 90 -4.62 4.00 -8.05
N GLU A 91 -5.94 3.97 -8.15
CA GLU A 91 -6.69 4.73 -9.16
C GLU A 91 -6.52 6.24 -8.96
N HIS A 92 -6.66 6.73 -7.73
CA HIS A 92 -6.42 8.14 -7.41
C HIS A 92 -4.99 8.58 -7.74
N LEU A 93 -3.98 7.75 -7.45
CA LEU A 93 -2.60 8.06 -7.81
C LEU A 93 -2.38 8.09 -9.32
N ALA A 94 -3.04 7.21 -10.07
CA ALA A 94 -2.98 7.22 -11.53
C ALA A 94 -3.63 8.49 -12.11
N THR A 95 -4.80 8.88 -11.60
CA THR A 95 -5.44 10.15 -11.98
C THR A 95 -4.58 11.36 -11.62
N LEU A 96 -3.95 11.36 -10.45
CA LEU A 96 -3.05 12.44 -10.03
C LEU A 96 -1.84 12.56 -10.95
N ALA A 97 -1.24 11.44 -11.36
CA ALA A 97 -0.12 11.44 -12.29
C ALA A 97 -0.50 12.05 -13.65
N ILE A 98 -1.66 11.67 -14.20
CA ILE A 98 -2.18 12.24 -15.46
C ILE A 98 -2.45 13.74 -15.32
N ASN A 99 -3.05 14.16 -14.21
CA ASN A 99 -3.32 15.59 -13.97
C ASN A 99 -2.04 16.40 -13.82
N ASN A 100 -1.02 15.83 -13.18
CA ASN A 100 0.29 16.47 -13.06
C ASN A 100 0.96 16.66 -14.43
N GLU A 101 0.89 15.64 -15.30
CA GLU A 101 1.42 15.75 -16.67
C GLU A 101 0.72 16.87 -17.47
N LYS A 102 -0.62 16.96 -17.37
CA LYS A 102 -1.39 18.05 -18.01
C LYS A 102 -1.04 19.42 -17.44
N PHE A 103 -0.78 19.51 -16.14
CA PHE A 103 -0.36 20.75 -15.50
C PHE A 103 1.02 21.20 -16.01
N GLU A 104 1.98 20.29 -16.10
CA GLU A 104 3.31 20.59 -16.66
C GLU A 104 3.21 21.06 -18.12
N GLN A 105 2.38 20.41 -18.94
CA GLN A 105 2.10 20.85 -20.31
C GLN A 105 1.51 22.26 -20.33
N PHE A 106 0.53 22.55 -19.48
CA PHE A 106 -0.06 23.89 -19.38
C PHE A 106 0.98 24.96 -19.02
N ILE A 107 1.89 24.69 -18.09
CA ILE A 107 2.96 25.62 -17.71
C ILE A 107 3.90 25.87 -18.89
N GLN A 108 4.26 24.83 -19.64
CA GLN A 108 5.10 24.96 -20.83
C GLN A 108 4.42 25.82 -21.91
N ASP A 109 3.17 25.51 -22.23
CA ASP A 109 2.38 26.25 -23.22
C ASP A 109 2.23 27.72 -22.82
N LYS A 110 1.98 27.98 -21.54
CA LYS A 110 1.85 29.36 -21.04
C LYS A 110 3.17 30.13 -21.14
N ASN A 111 4.28 29.53 -20.77
CA ASN A 111 5.59 30.18 -20.90
C ASN A 111 5.91 30.50 -22.36
N GLN A 112 5.64 29.57 -23.29
CA GLN A 112 5.83 29.83 -24.73
C GLN A 112 4.94 30.97 -25.24
N HIS A 113 3.68 31.00 -24.83
CA HIS A 113 2.76 32.07 -25.21
C HIS A 113 3.21 33.44 -24.65
N ASP A 114 3.73 33.46 -23.42
CA ASP A 114 4.25 34.68 -22.82
C ASP A 114 5.49 35.20 -23.52
N ASP A 115 6.41 34.31 -23.92
CA ASP A 115 7.58 34.68 -24.70
C ASP A 115 7.19 35.28 -26.06
N LEU A 116 6.21 34.68 -26.74
CA LEU A 116 5.66 35.23 -27.99
C LEU A 116 5.03 36.60 -27.78
N THR A 117 4.23 36.76 -26.73
CA THR A 117 3.59 38.04 -26.40
C THR A 117 4.64 39.11 -26.10
N LYS A 118 5.68 38.76 -25.35
CA LYS A 118 6.80 39.65 -25.05
C LYS A 118 7.54 40.09 -26.32
N GLN A 119 7.83 39.15 -27.22
CA GLN A 119 8.46 39.47 -28.51
C GLN A 119 7.61 40.42 -29.36
N GLN A 120 6.29 40.24 -29.37
CA GLN A 120 5.36 41.14 -30.06
C GLN A 120 5.37 42.56 -29.46
N ILE A 121 5.36 42.66 -28.13
CA ILE A 121 5.45 43.94 -27.42
C ILE A 121 6.78 44.64 -27.73
N ASP A 122 7.90 43.92 -27.68
CA ASP A 122 9.23 44.46 -27.96
C ASP A 122 9.34 44.96 -29.42
N SER A 123 8.75 44.22 -30.37
CA SER A 123 8.67 44.63 -31.78
C SER A 123 7.87 45.93 -31.96
N LEU A 124 6.72 46.05 -31.29
CA LEU A 124 5.90 47.28 -31.32
C LEU A 124 6.64 48.48 -30.71
N LEU A 125 7.32 48.29 -29.59
CA LEU A 125 8.14 49.33 -28.94
C LEU A 125 9.27 49.79 -29.86
N ASN A 126 9.96 48.87 -30.53
CA ASN A 126 11.01 49.20 -31.49
C ASN A 126 10.47 49.98 -32.69
N ASN A 127 9.30 49.59 -33.21
CA ASN A 127 8.64 50.29 -34.30
C ASN A 127 8.21 51.71 -33.88
N ASP A 128 7.62 51.88 -32.70
CA ASP A 128 7.23 53.20 -32.17
C ASP A 128 8.45 54.11 -31.99
N ASN A 129 9.56 53.58 -31.45
CA ASN A 129 10.82 54.31 -31.33
C ASN A 129 11.40 54.71 -32.71
N ALA A 130 11.30 53.84 -33.72
CA ALA A 130 11.72 54.15 -35.08
C ALA A 130 10.85 55.24 -35.71
N ILE A 131 9.53 55.20 -35.49
CA ILE A 131 8.58 56.21 -35.94
C ILE A 131 8.89 57.56 -35.28
N LYS A 132 9.04 57.61 -33.95
CA LYS A 132 9.41 58.83 -33.21
C LYS A 132 10.70 59.45 -33.75
N LYS A 133 11.75 58.64 -33.97
CA LYS A 133 13.01 59.13 -34.57
C LYS A 133 12.82 59.74 -35.96
N ARG A 134 11.97 59.14 -36.81
CA ARG A 134 11.66 59.69 -38.14
C ARG A 134 10.97 61.05 -38.05
N PHE A 135 9.99 61.19 -37.16
CA PHE A 135 9.27 62.47 -36.95
C PHE A 135 10.15 63.57 -36.36
N SER A 136 11.07 63.24 -35.45
CA SER A 136 12.04 64.21 -34.91
C SER A 136 13.03 64.70 -35.98
N SER A 137 13.35 63.86 -36.96
CA SER A 137 14.32 64.19 -38.02
C SER A 137 13.72 65.07 -39.13
N THR A 138 12.44 64.92 -39.45
CA THR A 138 11.76 65.72 -40.49
C THR A 138 11.38 67.14 -40.06
N GLN A 139 11.30 67.45 -38.75
CA GLN A 139 11.08 68.83 -38.30
C GLN A 139 12.31 69.74 -38.47
N PHE A 140 13.52 69.19 -38.59
CA PHE A 140 14.74 69.98 -38.78
C PHE A 140 15.03 70.37 -40.23
N THR A 141 14.41 69.71 -41.22
CA THR A 141 14.68 69.98 -42.64
C THR A 141 13.80 71.08 -43.24
N ASN A 142 12.69 71.47 -42.61
CA ASN A 142 11.75 72.46 -43.14
C ASN A 142 11.96 73.91 -42.60
N ARG A 143 13.10 74.22 -41.99
CA ARG A 143 13.41 75.56 -41.43
C ARG A 143 14.50 76.34 -42.17
N LYS A 144 14.88 75.92 -43.38
CA LYS A 144 15.81 76.65 -44.26
C LYS A 144 15.24 76.78 -45.67
N THR A 145 14.38 77.76 -45.86
CA THR A 145 14.15 78.49 -47.11
C THR A 145 13.64 79.86 -46.76
#